data_AF-A0A8W8JDG0-F1
#
_entry.id   AF-A0A8W8JDG0-F1
#
_cell.length_a   1.000
_cell.length_b   1.000
_cell.length_c   1.000
_cell.angle_alpha   90.00
_cell.angle_beta   90.00
_cell.angle_gamma   90.00
#
_symmetry.space_group_name_H-M   'P 1'
#
loop_
_entity.id
_entity.type
_entity.pdbx_description
1 polymer ?
#
loop_
_entity_poly.entity_id
_entity_poly.type
_entity_poly.pdbx_seq_one_letter_code
_entity_poly.pdbx_strand_id
1 'polypeptide(L)'
;EIKTPIAALCGVPRHCVEIVDMEEGIIYDDCRDVTMLSRPLQVMVGTDERRVPFYLLTTDADMIDQDPDDEEPRLKMSCGHAITPYNLFGHMRNSLINKVKSSVTCLTPGCNQEWSMNEMIKKADMTTDESLFFEYKISLNAIFSHNNDISECPNCGQFCQRQQNTQAVRCSICSPKKHEKQADFCWDCKAPWVPNHTCKNRDLEAIQKILNEAPLKTLDYSKIERVPSKRLCPNCRTLLEHERMCKQMKCPGCQIEFCFSCLTLCVGGRLQCTGYNKECSVAPVQNAFS
;
A
#
# COMPACT_ATOMS: atom_id res chain seq x y z
N GLU A 1 -3.81 10.46 -37.08
CA GLU A 1 -4.85 9.55 -36.54
C GLU A 1 -5.40 10.15 -35.26
N ILE A 2 -6.73 10.24 -35.14
CA ILE A 2 -7.38 10.66 -33.89
C ILE A 2 -7.37 9.43 -32.99
N LYS A 3 -6.62 9.49 -31.88
CA LYS A 3 -6.57 8.39 -30.91
C LYS A 3 -7.87 8.37 -30.12
N THR A 4 -8.61 7.27 -30.17
CA THR A 4 -9.83 7.06 -29.39
C THR A 4 -9.47 6.79 -27.91
N PRO A 5 -10.13 7.43 -26.93
CA PRO A 5 -9.94 7.12 -25.52
C PRO A 5 -10.26 5.66 -25.20
N ILE A 6 -9.49 5.03 -24.30
CA ILE A 6 -9.69 3.62 -23.90
C ILE A 6 -11.12 3.36 -23.41
N ALA A 7 -11.67 4.25 -22.58
CA ALA A 7 -13.03 4.14 -22.09
C ALA A 7 -14.08 4.04 -23.22
N ALA A 8 -13.88 4.80 -24.31
CA ALA A 8 -14.75 4.73 -25.49
C ALA A 8 -14.58 3.42 -26.26
N LEU A 9 -13.38 2.82 -26.28
CA LEU A 9 -13.18 1.47 -26.85
C LEU A 9 -13.82 0.38 -25.99
N CYS A 10 -13.81 0.53 -24.67
CA CYS A 10 -14.46 -0.37 -23.72
C CYS A 10 -15.98 -0.18 -23.63
N GLY A 11 -16.52 0.90 -24.22
CA GLY A 11 -17.96 1.19 -24.17
C GLY A 11 -18.46 1.60 -22.78
N VAL A 12 -17.59 2.12 -21.92
CA VAL A 12 -17.92 2.56 -20.56
C VAL A 12 -17.50 4.01 -20.30
N PRO A 13 -18.08 4.68 -19.30
CA PRO A 13 -17.58 5.97 -18.84
C PRO A 13 -16.12 5.91 -18.34
N ARG A 14 -15.44 7.06 -18.35
CA ARG A 14 -14.01 7.14 -17.96
C ARG A 14 -13.75 6.71 -16.52
N HIS A 15 -14.68 6.97 -15.60
CA HIS A 15 -14.54 6.60 -14.19
C HIS A 15 -14.67 5.09 -13.94
N CYS A 16 -15.17 4.33 -14.91
CA CYS A 16 -15.23 2.86 -14.84
C CYS A 16 -13.91 2.19 -15.28
N VAL A 17 -12.90 2.95 -15.71
CA VAL A 17 -11.62 2.41 -16.17
C VAL A 17 -10.52 2.82 -15.21
N GLU A 18 -9.91 1.84 -14.56
CA GLU A 18 -8.77 2.04 -13.65
C GLU A 18 -7.51 1.36 -14.21
N ILE A 19 -6.34 1.97 -14.03
CA ILE A 19 -5.05 1.36 -14.37
C ILE A 19 -4.60 0.53 -13.17
N VAL A 20 -4.26 -0.73 -13.40
CA VAL A 20 -3.94 -1.67 -12.34
C VAL A 20 -2.64 -2.42 -12.60
N ASP A 21 -2.05 -2.89 -11.51
CA ASP A 21 -1.08 -3.99 -11.52
C ASP A 21 -1.79 -5.20 -10.92
N MET A 22 -2.14 -6.17 -11.77
CA MET A 22 -2.82 -7.38 -11.31
C MET A 22 -1.90 -8.28 -10.48
N GLU A 23 -0.59 -8.27 -10.71
CA GLU A 23 0.38 -9.12 -10.01
C GLU A 23 0.67 -8.58 -8.61
N GLU A 24 0.75 -7.26 -8.47
CA GLU A 24 0.99 -6.62 -7.16
C GLU A 24 -0.32 -6.22 -6.44
N GLY A 25 -1.47 -6.38 -7.10
CA GLY A 25 -2.78 -5.97 -6.57
C GLY A 25 -2.82 -4.46 -6.26
N ILE A 26 -2.30 -3.64 -7.17
CA ILE A 26 -2.22 -2.18 -7.03
C ILE A 26 -3.22 -1.53 -8.00
N ILE A 27 -3.92 -0.50 -7.51
CA ILE A 27 -4.67 0.42 -8.36
C ILE A 27 -3.88 1.73 -8.41
N TYR A 28 -3.51 2.18 -9.60
CA TYR A 28 -2.77 3.42 -9.77
C TYR A 28 -3.71 4.63 -9.76
N ASP A 29 -3.32 5.68 -9.03
CA ASP A 29 -3.98 6.98 -9.08
C ASP A 29 -3.75 7.65 -10.45
N ASP A 30 -4.73 8.43 -10.91
CA ASP A 30 -4.71 9.17 -12.18
C ASP A 30 -3.55 10.20 -12.25
N CYS A 31 -2.98 10.59 -11.11
CA CYS A 31 -1.82 11.49 -11.04
C CYS A 31 -0.47 10.79 -11.31
N ARG A 32 -0.44 9.45 -11.44
CA ARG A 32 0.80 8.69 -11.58
C ARG A 32 1.40 8.81 -12.99
N ASP A 33 2.70 9.07 -13.07
CA ASP A 33 3.43 9.00 -14.34
C ASP A 33 3.51 7.55 -14.83
N VAL A 34 2.72 7.26 -15.87
CA VAL A 34 2.62 5.92 -16.48
C VAL A 34 3.87 5.48 -17.22
N THR A 35 4.81 6.39 -17.51
CA THR A 35 6.09 6.04 -18.17
C THR A 35 7.03 5.26 -17.26
N MET A 36 6.80 5.34 -15.94
CA MET A 36 7.56 4.65 -14.91
C MET A 36 6.98 3.28 -14.53
N LEU A 37 5.85 2.88 -15.12
CA LEU A 37 5.19 1.62 -14.82
C LEU A 37 5.73 0.48 -15.69
N SER A 38 5.73 -0.73 -15.14
CA SER A 38 6.04 -1.97 -15.84
C SER A 38 5.12 -2.14 -17.06
N ARG A 39 5.66 -2.63 -18.19
CA ARG A 39 4.88 -2.85 -19.42
C ARG A 39 4.57 -4.32 -19.61
N PRO A 40 3.35 -4.68 -20.09
CA PRO A 40 2.28 -3.80 -20.55
C PRO A 40 1.36 -3.26 -19.43
N LEU A 41 0.84 -2.05 -19.61
CA LEU A 41 -0.19 -1.48 -18.73
C LEU A 41 -1.46 -2.33 -18.81
N GLN A 42 -2.05 -2.61 -17.65
CA GLN A 42 -3.31 -3.34 -17.52
C GLN A 42 -4.40 -2.38 -17.05
N VAL A 43 -5.64 -2.64 -17.47
CA VAL A 43 -6.80 -1.88 -17.05
C VAL A 43 -7.83 -2.81 -16.44
N MET A 44 -8.49 -2.35 -15.39
CA MET A 44 -9.66 -2.98 -14.82
C MET A 44 -10.89 -2.19 -15.28
N VAL A 45 -11.87 -2.88 -15.87
CA VAL A 45 -13.11 -2.26 -16.35
C VAL A 45 -14.26 -2.60 -15.42
N GLY A 46 -14.74 -1.60 -14.68
CA GLY A 46 -15.91 -1.69 -13.81
C GLY A 46 -17.23 -1.40 -14.51
N THR A 47 -18.29 -1.27 -13.72
CA THR A 47 -19.63 -0.89 -14.19
C THR A 47 -20.01 0.53 -13.73
N ASP A 48 -20.84 1.21 -14.52
CA ASP A 48 -21.40 2.52 -14.16
C ASP A 48 -22.59 2.37 -13.20
N GLU A 49 -23.43 1.37 -13.45
CA GLU A 49 -24.61 1.03 -12.64
C GLU A 49 -24.44 -0.31 -11.94
N ARG A 50 -24.66 -0.35 -10.61
CA ARG A 50 -24.67 -1.58 -9.82
C ARG A 50 -26.11 -1.94 -9.44
N ARG A 51 -26.59 -3.07 -9.94
CA ARG A 51 -28.00 -3.46 -9.87
C ARG A 51 -28.30 -4.34 -8.67
N VAL A 52 -29.50 -4.18 -8.12
CA VAL A 52 -30.06 -5.11 -7.12
C VAL A 52 -31.16 -5.95 -7.77
N PRO A 53 -31.01 -7.29 -7.80
CA PRO A 53 -32.09 -8.16 -8.24
C PRO A 53 -33.36 -7.97 -7.39
N PHE A 54 -34.53 -7.92 -8.01
CA PHE A 54 -35.80 -7.62 -7.32
C PHE A 54 -36.05 -8.49 -6.08
N TYR A 55 -35.68 -9.78 -6.14
CA TYR A 55 -35.87 -10.73 -5.04
C TYR A 55 -34.88 -10.55 -3.88
N LEU A 56 -33.88 -9.66 -4.00
CA LEU A 56 -32.93 -9.30 -2.95
C LEU A 56 -33.19 -7.92 -2.36
N LEU A 57 -34.15 -7.16 -2.90
CA LEU A 57 -34.48 -5.83 -2.43
C LEU A 57 -34.93 -5.84 -0.97
N THR A 58 -34.52 -4.81 -0.24
CA THR A 58 -34.95 -4.56 1.13
C THR A 58 -35.23 -3.08 1.34
N THR A 59 -36.13 -2.80 2.28
CA THR A 59 -36.47 -1.44 2.74
C THR A 59 -35.75 -1.07 4.03
N ASP A 60 -34.91 -1.96 4.58
CA ASP A 60 -34.11 -1.66 5.76
C ASP A 60 -33.05 -0.61 5.41
N ALA A 61 -32.77 0.31 6.34
CA ALA A 61 -31.80 1.39 6.14
C ALA A 61 -30.39 0.87 5.84
N ASP A 62 -29.65 1.58 4.98
CA ASP A 62 -28.24 1.27 4.72
C ASP A 62 -27.41 1.47 5.99
N MET A 63 -26.52 0.52 6.26
CA MET A 63 -25.70 0.51 7.48
C MET A 63 -24.62 1.62 7.50
N ILE A 64 -24.28 2.20 6.35
CA ILE A 64 -23.39 3.34 6.16
C ILE A 64 -24.21 4.63 6.08
N ASP A 65 -25.22 4.66 5.20
CA ASP A 65 -26.08 5.81 4.98
C ASP A 65 -27.49 5.59 5.55
N GLN A 66 -27.75 6.18 6.71
CA GLN A 66 -29.02 6.04 7.40
C GLN A 66 -30.04 7.12 7.00
N ASP A 67 -29.84 7.80 5.86
CA ASP A 67 -30.83 8.74 5.35
C ASP A 67 -32.15 8.00 5.05
N PRO A 68 -33.25 8.34 5.77
CA PRO A 68 -34.55 7.71 5.56
C PRO A 68 -35.20 8.11 4.22
N ASP A 69 -34.74 9.20 3.60
CA ASP A 69 -35.24 9.68 2.30
C ASP A 69 -34.46 9.11 1.11
N ASP A 70 -33.42 8.30 1.36
CA ASP A 70 -32.65 7.64 0.33
C ASP A 70 -33.46 6.48 -0.31
N GLU A 71 -33.77 6.63 -1.60
CA GLU A 71 -34.52 5.66 -2.39
C GLU A 71 -33.61 4.66 -3.14
N GLU A 72 -32.28 4.70 -2.92
CA GLU A 72 -31.37 3.78 -3.60
C GLU A 72 -31.72 2.31 -3.30
N PRO A 73 -31.72 1.43 -4.33
CA PRO A 73 -31.94 0.01 -4.13
C PRO A 73 -30.89 -0.62 -3.20
N ARG A 74 -31.36 -1.27 -2.14
CA ARG A 74 -30.53 -1.91 -1.12
C ARG A 74 -30.84 -3.39 -1.06
N LEU A 75 -29.91 -4.15 -0.49
CA LEU A 75 -30.09 -5.56 -0.19
C LEU A 75 -29.54 -5.90 1.20
N LYS A 76 -29.91 -7.06 1.74
CA LYS A 76 -29.34 -7.55 3.00
C LYS A 76 -28.09 -8.38 2.77
N MET A 77 -27.06 -8.16 3.57
CA MET A 77 -25.92 -9.06 3.72
C MET A 77 -26.29 -10.29 4.56
N SER A 78 -25.44 -11.31 4.59
CA SER A 78 -25.65 -12.56 5.35
C SER A 78 -25.82 -12.35 6.85
N CYS A 79 -25.37 -11.20 7.35
CA CYS A 79 -25.51 -10.77 8.73
C CYS A 79 -26.85 -10.08 9.04
N GLY A 80 -27.72 -9.92 8.04
CA GLY A 80 -29.04 -9.31 8.17
C GLY A 80 -29.08 -7.79 7.99
N HIS A 81 -27.94 -7.10 7.96
CA HIS A 81 -27.85 -5.65 7.75
C HIS A 81 -27.92 -5.28 6.28
N ALA A 82 -28.59 -4.17 5.97
CA ALA A 82 -28.79 -3.68 4.61
C ALA A 82 -27.68 -2.73 4.17
N ILE A 83 -27.38 -2.74 2.86
CA ILE A 83 -26.38 -1.88 2.21
C ILE A 83 -26.69 -1.76 0.71
N THR A 84 -26.37 -0.61 0.11
CA THR A 84 -26.38 -0.44 -1.34
C THR A 84 -25.18 -1.15 -1.98
N PRO A 85 -25.30 -1.63 -3.23
CA PRO A 85 -24.17 -2.21 -3.94
C PRO A 85 -22.95 -1.29 -4.04
N TYR A 86 -23.17 0.03 -4.19
CA TYR A 86 -22.09 1.03 -4.23
C TYR A 86 -21.36 1.14 -2.89
N ASN A 87 -22.11 1.25 -1.79
CA ASN A 87 -21.53 1.30 -0.45
C ASN A 87 -20.76 0.00 -0.11
N LEU A 88 -21.29 -1.15 -0.53
CA LEU A 88 -20.60 -2.43 -0.38
C LEU A 88 -19.28 -2.46 -1.16
N PHE A 89 -19.30 -2.08 -2.44
CA PHE A 89 -18.09 -2.03 -3.28
C PHE A 89 -17.05 -1.06 -2.70
N GLY A 90 -17.48 0.15 -2.31
CA GLY A 90 -16.62 1.17 -1.73
C GLY A 90 -15.98 0.71 -0.41
N HIS A 91 -16.76 0.09 0.48
CA HIS A 91 -16.26 -0.46 1.74
C HIS A 91 -15.27 -1.61 1.52
N MET A 92 -15.58 -2.52 0.59
CA MET A 92 -14.67 -3.60 0.21
C MET A 92 -13.35 -3.03 -0.33
N ARG A 93 -13.42 -2.13 -1.32
CA ARG A 93 -12.24 -1.48 -1.90
C ARG A 93 -11.39 -0.79 -0.84
N ASN A 94 -12.00 0.00 0.04
CA ASN A 94 -11.28 0.69 1.11
C ASN A 94 -10.62 -0.30 2.08
N SER A 95 -11.31 -1.39 2.43
CA SER A 95 -10.80 -2.42 3.33
C SER A 95 -9.61 -3.18 2.74
N LEU A 96 -9.69 -3.57 1.46
CA LEU A 96 -8.65 -4.38 0.81
C LEU A 96 -7.48 -3.54 0.28
N ILE A 97 -7.72 -2.32 -0.20
CA ILE A 97 -6.69 -1.49 -0.84
C ILE A 97 -6.04 -0.55 0.17
N ASN A 98 -6.83 0.26 0.89
CA ASN A 98 -6.28 1.29 1.76
C ASN A 98 -5.89 0.76 3.14
N LYS A 99 -6.73 -0.14 3.70
CA LYS A 99 -6.48 -0.76 5.01
C LYS A 99 -5.73 -2.09 4.92
N VAL A 100 -5.51 -2.60 3.71
CA VAL A 100 -4.76 -3.83 3.42
C VAL A 100 -5.23 -5.03 4.26
N LYS A 101 -6.56 -5.13 4.49
CA LYS A 101 -7.15 -6.24 5.23
C LYS A 101 -7.30 -7.47 4.35
N SER A 102 -7.20 -8.65 4.96
CA SER A 102 -7.49 -9.94 4.32
C SER A 102 -8.94 -10.40 4.49
N SER A 103 -9.78 -9.58 5.13
CA SER A 103 -11.20 -9.84 5.31
C SER A 103 -12.01 -8.55 5.36
N VAL A 104 -13.28 -8.65 4.98
CA VAL A 104 -14.24 -7.54 4.99
C VAL A 104 -15.38 -7.92 5.92
N THR A 105 -15.64 -7.06 6.90
CA THR A 105 -16.64 -7.30 7.94
C THR A 105 -17.75 -6.25 7.88
N CYS A 106 -18.90 -6.62 8.42
CA CYS A 106 -20.00 -5.71 8.66
C CYS A 106 -19.55 -4.47 9.45
N LEU A 107 -20.08 -3.30 9.07
CA LEU A 107 -19.80 -2.00 9.69
C LEU A 107 -20.70 -1.72 10.90
N THR A 108 -21.83 -2.42 11.03
CA THR A 108 -22.75 -2.23 12.15
C THR A 108 -22.05 -2.58 13.47
N PRO A 109 -22.04 -1.65 14.45
CA PRO A 109 -21.44 -1.89 15.75
C PRO A 109 -21.95 -3.18 16.40
N GLY A 110 -21.04 -4.07 16.78
CA GLY A 110 -21.36 -5.33 17.47
C GLY A 110 -21.65 -6.53 16.58
N CYS A 111 -21.83 -6.36 15.26
CA CYS A 111 -22.08 -7.48 14.35
C CYS A 111 -20.81 -8.25 14.00
N ASN A 112 -19.73 -7.55 13.61
CA ASN A 112 -18.40 -8.09 13.26
C ASN A 112 -18.38 -9.29 12.29
N GLN A 113 -19.50 -9.63 11.65
CA GLN A 113 -19.58 -10.78 10.75
C GLN A 113 -18.75 -10.51 9.50
N GLU A 114 -17.90 -11.46 9.16
CA GLU A 114 -17.12 -11.48 7.93
C GLU A 114 -17.97 -11.96 6.76
N TRP A 115 -17.85 -11.29 5.62
CA TRP A 115 -18.55 -11.65 4.39
C TRP A 115 -17.64 -12.40 3.43
N SER A 116 -18.18 -13.42 2.79
CA SER A 116 -17.44 -14.18 1.78
C SER A 116 -17.25 -13.35 0.50
N MET A 117 -16.13 -13.57 -0.21
CA MET A 117 -15.89 -12.92 -1.52
C MET A 117 -17.03 -13.18 -2.50
N ASN A 118 -17.51 -14.42 -2.59
CA ASN A 118 -18.63 -14.78 -3.46
C ASN A 118 -19.92 -14.01 -3.16
N GLU A 119 -20.18 -13.74 -1.89
CA GLU A 119 -21.32 -12.92 -1.50
C GLU A 119 -21.12 -11.46 -1.95
N MET A 120 -19.94 -10.89 -1.68
CA MET A 120 -19.64 -9.51 -2.04
C MET A 120 -19.68 -9.30 -3.55
N ILE A 121 -19.06 -10.17 -4.35
CA ILE A 121 -19.07 -10.12 -5.81
C ILE A 121 -20.48 -10.03 -6.36
N LYS A 122 -21.37 -10.93 -5.89
CA LYS A 122 -22.77 -10.98 -6.34
C LYS A 122 -23.57 -9.76 -5.91
N LYS A 123 -23.36 -9.29 -4.68
CA LYS A 123 -24.18 -8.24 -4.07
C LYS A 123 -23.72 -6.81 -4.41
N ALA A 124 -22.45 -6.65 -4.76
CA ALA A 124 -21.91 -5.40 -5.29
C ALA A 124 -22.01 -5.31 -6.82
N ASP A 125 -22.61 -6.32 -7.47
CA ASP A 125 -22.76 -6.40 -8.93
C ASP A 125 -21.43 -6.16 -9.66
N MET A 126 -20.39 -6.90 -9.25
CA MET A 126 -19.04 -6.69 -9.78
C MET A 126 -18.91 -7.23 -11.21
N THR A 127 -18.13 -6.53 -12.02
CA THR A 127 -17.70 -7.06 -13.32
C THR A 127 -16.72 -8.22 -13.15
N THR A 128 -16.49 -8.99 -14.21
CA THR A 128 -15.48 -10.05 -14.22
C THR A 128 -14.09 -9.50 -13.85
N ASP A 129 -13.70 -8.36 -14.41
CA ASP A 129 -12.41 -7.73 -14.13
C ASP A 129 -12.28 -7.33 -12.65
N GLU A 130 -13.32 -6.69 -12.09
CA GLU A 130 -13.36 -6.32 -10.66
C GLU A 130 -13.25 -7.55 -9.77
N SER A 131 -14.03 -8.60 -10.05
CA SER A 131 -14.01 -9.83 -9.24
C SER A 131 -12.63 -10.49 -9.25
N LEU A 132 -11.99 -10.62 -10.41
CA LEU A 132 -10.66 -11.22 -10.54
C LEU A 132 -9.61 -10.45 -9.75
N PHE A 133 -9.63 -9.12 -9.86
CA PHE A 133 -8.69 -8.26 -9.15
C PHE A 133 -8.87 -8.37 -7.62
N PHE A 134 -10.10 -8.26 -7.12
CA PHE A 134 -10.33 -8.26 -5.67
C PHE A 134 -10.20 -9.64 -5.03
N GLU A 135 -10.53 -10.74 -5.73
CA GLU A 135 -10.24 -12.11 -5.28
C GLU A 135 -8.73 -12.35 -5.15
N TYR A 136 -7.95 -11.85 -6.11
CA TYR A 136 -6.51 -11.92 -6.01
C TYR A 136 -5.98 -11.04 -4.86
N LYS A 137 -6.50 -9.81 -4.72
CA LYS A 137 -6.06 -8.87 -3.69
C LYS A 137 -6.31 -9.37 -2.27
N ILE A 138 -7.47 -9.94 -1.98
CA ILE A 138 -7.74 -10.49 -0.64
C ILE A 138 -6.81 -11.66 -0.33
N SER A 139 -6.49 -12.47 -1.34
CA SER A 139 -5.53 -13.58 -1.22
C SER A 139 -4.11 -13.08 -0.94
N LEU A 140 -3.66 -12.05 -1.66
CA LEU A 140 -2.38 -11.37 -1.39
C LEU A 140 -2.35 -10.84 0.04
N ASN A 141 -3.39 -10.11 0.45
CA ASN A 141 -3.44 -9.54 1.80
C ASN A 141 -3.41 -10.64 2.87
N ALA A 142 -4.06 -11.80 2.65
CA ALA A 142 -4.02 -12.94 3.56
C ALA A 142 -2.63 -13.60 3.64
N ILE A 143 -1.96 -13.72 2.49
CA ILE A 143 -0.58 -14.21 2.41
C ILE A 143 0.36 -13.31 3.23
N PHE A 144 0.26 -12.00 3.05
CA PHE A 144 1.15 -11.04 3.71
C PHE A 144 0.75 -10.70 5.15
N SER A 145 -0.52 -10.86 5.55
CA SER A 145 -0.97 -10.57 6.91
C SER A 145 -0.50 -11.60 7.94
N HIS A 146 -0.30 -12.85 7.51
CA HIS A 146 0.02 -13.96 8.40
C HIS A 146 1.47 -14.44 8.31
N ASN A 147 2.25 -13.98 7.33
CA ASN A 147 3.54 -14.59 7.07
C ASN A 147 4.59 -13.65 6.46
N ASN A 148 5.44 -13.08 7.33
CA ASN A 148 6.66 -12.38 6.92
C ASN A 148 7.69 -13.30 6.22
N ASP A 149 7.37 -14.59 6.06
CA ASP A 149 8.15 -15.57 5.32
C ASP A 149 7.51 -15.98 3.98
N ILE A 150 6.48 -15.29 3.45
CA ILE A 150 6.06 -15.45 2.04
C ILE A 150 6.52 -14.32 1.10
N SER A 151 7.21 -14.71 0.02
CA SER A 151 7.73 -13.81 -1.02
C SER A 151 7.48 -14.40 -2.39
N GLU A 152 7.26 -13.56 -3.38
CA GLU A 152 7.24 -13.98 -4.77
C GLU A 152 8.63 -14.43 -5.28
N CYS A 153 8.64 -15.42 -6.17
CA CYS A 153 9.83 -15.82 -6.92
C CYS A 153 10.11 -14.84 -8.06
N PRO A 154 11.30 -14.22 -8.11
CA PRO A 154 11.65 -13.22 -9.13
C PRO A 154 11.70 -13.77 -10.57
N ASN A 155 11.70 -15.09 -10.74
CA ASN A 155 11.80 -15.72 -12.06
C ASN A 155 10.45 -16.19 -12.63
N CYS A 156 9.52 -16.62 -11.78
CA CYS A 156 8.26 -17.21 -12.25
C CYS A 156 7.00 -16.62 -11.61
N GLY A 157 7.14 -15.66 -10.71
CA GLY A 157 6.04 -14.99 -10.02
C GLY A 157 5.26 -15.86 -9.02
N GLN A 158 5.74 -17.06 -8.71
CA GLN A 158 5.06 -17.94 -7.77
C GLN A 158 5.46 -17.61 -6.33
N PHE A 159 4.48 -17.60 -5.42
CA PHE A 159 4.74 -17.42 -4.00
C PHE A 159 5.58 -18.55 -3.43
N CYS A 160 6.66 -18.18 -2.78
CA CYS A 160 7.62 -19.04 -2.11
C CYS A 160 7.60 -18.73 -0.62
N GLN A 161 7.64 -19.79 0.20
CA GLN A 161 7.79 -19.65 1.63
C GLN A 161 9.26 -19.84 2.03
N ARG A 162 9.80 -18.90 2.82
CA ARG A 162 11.13 -18.99 3.41
C ARG A 162 11.14 -20.12 4.43
N GLN A 163 12.19 -20.92 4.40
CA GLN A 163 12.41 -21.91 5.46
C GLN A 163 13.40 -21.36 6.48
N GLN A 164 13.06 -21.54 7.76
CA GLN A 164 13.96 -21.34 8.91
C GLN A 164 14.58 -19.93 8.99
N ASN A 165 13.84 -18.90 8.57
CA ASN A 165 14.31 -17.52 8.61
C ASN A 165 15.61 -17.27 7.79
N THR A 166 15.94 -18.15 6.84
CA THR A 166 17.19 -18.03 6.06
C THR A 166 17.04 -17.04 4.90
N GLN A 167 18.08 -16.27 4.61
CA GLN A 167 18.04 -15.30 3.50
C GLN A 167 17.94 -15.96 2.11
N ALA A 168 18.16 -17.27 2.02
CA ALA A 168 18.05 -18.05 0.79
C ALA A 168 16.65 -18.65 0.66
N VAL A 169 16.01 -18.47 -0.48
CA VAL A 169 14.67 -18.99 -0.77
C VAL A 169 14.75 -19.87 -1.99
N ARG A 170 14.26 -21.11 -1.89
CA ARG A 170 14.16 -22.03 -3.02
C ARG A 170 12.75 -22.04 -3.57
N CYS A 171 12.60 -21.70 -4.84
CA CYS A 171 11.34 -21.86 -5.57
C CYS A 171 11.18 -23.34 -5.99
N SER A 172 10.17 -24.02 -5.43
CA SER A 172 9.86 -25.42 -5.74
C SER A 172 9.44 -25.64 -7.21
N ILE A 173 8.93 -24.60 -7.89
CA ILE A 173 8.51 -24.66 -9.29
C ILE A 173 9.69 -24.46 -10.26
N CYS A 174 10.65 -23.59 -9.91
CA CYS A 174 11.85 -23.38 -10.71
C CYS A 174 12.90 -24.48 -10.50
N SER A 175 12.93 -25.09 -9.31
CA SER A 175 13.86 -26.16 -8.93
C SER A 175 13.92 -27.34 -9.92
N PRO A 176 12.80 -27.93 -10.39
CA PRO A 176 12.84 -29.07 -11.33
C PRO A 176 13.00 -28.68 -12.82
N LYS A 177 13.04 -27.39 -13.19
CA LYS A 177 13.19 -26.96 -14.61
C LYS A 177 14.67 -26.86 -15.00
N LYS A 178 14.97 -26.69 -16.31
CA LYS A 178 16.32 -26.42 -16.88
C LYS A 178 17.06 -25.20 -16.28
N HIS A 179 16.47 -24.49 -15.33
CA HIS A 179 16.98 -23.29 -14.65
C HIS A 179 17.37 -23.58 -13.18
N GLU A 180 17.91 -24.77 -12.89
CA GLU A 180 18.31 -25.19 -11.53
C GLU A 180 19.21 -24.15 -10.82
N LYS A 181 20.07 -23.44 -11.57
CA LYS A 181 20.95 -22.39 -11.05
C LYS A 181 20.25 -21.08 -10.65
N GLN A 182 18.95 -20.94 -10.92
CA GLN A 182 18.13 -19.76 -10.60
C GLN A 182 16.92 -20.11 -9.72
N ALA A 183 16.84 -21.36 -9.25
CA ALA A 183 15.77 -21.78 -8.34
C ALA A 183 15.92 -21.13 -6.95
N ASP A 184 17.14 -20.80 -6.56
CA ASP A 184 17.46 -20.18 -5.28
C ASP A 184 17.72 -18.68 -5.46
N PHE A 185 17.07 -17.86 -4.63
CA PHE A 185 17.21 -16.41 -4.65
C PHE A 185 17.29 -15.84 -3.23
N CYS A 186 17.82 -14.64 -3.11
CA CYS A 186 17.86 -13.90 -1.87
C CYS A 186 16.49 -13.34 -1.52
N TRP A 187 16.02 -13.62 -0.31
CA TRP A 187 14.76 -13.14 0.23
C TRP A 187 14.64 -11.61 0.19
N ASP A 188 15.72 -10.87 0.49
CA ASP A 188 15.66 -9.40 0.55
C ASP A 188 15.77 -8.76 -0.84
N CYS A 189 16.85 -9.07 -1.56
CA CYS A 189 17.20 -8.35 -2.78
C CYS A 189 16.68 -9.02 -4.06
N LYS A 190 16.03 -10.19 -3.93
CA LYS A 190 15.51 -11.03 -5.02
C LYS A 190 16.55 -11.47 -6.06
N ALA A 191 17.85 -11.24 -5.84
CA ALA A 191 18.90 -11.68 -6.74
C ALA A 191 19.18 -13.19 -6.58
N PRO A 192 19.73 -13.87 -7.61
CA PRO A 192 20.12 -15.26 -7.51
C PRO A 192 21.04 -15.52 -6.30
N TRP A 193 20.75 -16.59 -5.56
CA TRP A 193 21.50 -16.94 -4.37
C TRP A 193 22.89 -17.47 -4.74
N VAL A 194 23.92 -17.00 -4.04
CA VAL A 194 25.31 -17.41 -4.22
C VAL A 194 26.00 -17.64 -2.86
N PRO A 195 27.04 -18.48 -2.76
CA PRO A 195 27.84 -18.58 -1.55
C PRO A 195 28.40 -17.21 -1.15
N ASN A 196 28.33 -16.86 0.15
CA ASN A 196 28.68 -15.52 0.67
C ASN A 196 27.86 -14.37 0.04
N HIS A 197 26.57 -14.63 -0.26
CA HIS A 197 25.67 -13.62 -0.79
C HIS A 197 25.68 -12.35 0.09
N THR A 198 25.93 -11.21 -0.54
CA THR A 198 25.80 -9.89 0.08
C THR A 198 24.68 -9.16 -0.63
N CYS A 199 23.63 -8.79 0.12
CA CYS A 199 22.54 -7.99 -0.41
C CYS A 199 23.10 -6.62 -0.83
N LYS A 200 23.25 -6.41 -2.14
CA LYS A 200 23.37 -5.06 -2.69
C LYS A 200 21.97 -4.46 -2.70
N ASN A 201 21.54 -3.91 -1.58
CA ASN A 201 20.26 -3.21 -1.54
C ASN A 201 20.46 -1.87 -2.24
N ARG A 202 20.26 -1.86 -3.57
CA ARG A 202 20.44 -0.67 -4.43
C ARG A 202 19.61 0.51 -3.94
N ASP A 203 18.46 0.26 -3.33
CA ASP A 203 17.61 1.31 -2.76
C ASP A 203 18.25 1.90 -1.50
N LEU A 204 18.82 1.07 -0.61
CA LEU A 204 19.60 1.57 0.54
C LEU A 204 20.90 2.25 0.10
N GLU A 205 21.56 1.78 -0.96
CA GLU A 205 22.71 2.47 -1.57
C GLU A 205 22.31 3.85 -2.11
N ALA A 206 21.17 3.94 -2.81
CA ALA A 206 20.63 5.20 -3.31
C ALA A 206 20.21 6.14 -2.17
N ILE A 207 19.54 5.63 -1.14
CA ILE A 207 19.19 6.39 0.07
C ILE A 207 20.46 6.87 0.77
N GLN A 208 21.47 6.02 0.95
CA GLN A 208 22.73 6.41 1.55
C GLN A 208 23.43 7.52 0.75
N LYS A 209 23.39 7.43 -0.59
CA LYS A 209 23.91 8.47 -1.48
C LYS A 209 23.16 9.79 -1.27
N ILE A 210 21.83 9.77 -1.24
CA ILE A 210 21.00 10.95 -0.98
C ILE A 210 21.33 11.58 0.38
N LEU A 211 21.51 10.78 1.42
CA LEU A 211 21.86 11.26 2.77
C LEU A 211 23.26 11.91 2.80
N ASN A 212 24.22 11.34 2.08
CA ASN A 212 25.59 11.87 2.01
C ASN A 212 25.67 13.16 1.17
N GLU A 213 24.89 13.26 0.10
CA GLU A 213 24.88 14.40 -0.82
C GLU A 213 23.88 15.50 -0.42
N ALA A 214 23.12 15.29 0.66
CA ALA A 214 22.12 16.24 1.14
C ALA A 214 22.76 17.61 1.43
N PRO A 215 22.26 18.71 0.82
CA PRO A 215 22.74 20.05 1.10
C PRO A 215 22.66 20.38 2.59
N LEU A 216 23.67 21.05 3.10
CA LEU A 216 23.66 21.58 4.46
C LEU A 216 22.91 22.91 4.48
N LYS A 217 22.07 23.12 5.49
CA LYS A 217 21.33 24.36 5.68
C LYS A 217 21.33 24.83 7.13
N THR A 218 20.93 26.07 7.31
CA THR A 218 20.70 26.68 8.62
C THR A 218 19.23 26.57 9.00
N LEU A 219 18.94 26.24 10.25
CA LEU A 219 17.61 26.34 10.84
C LEU A 219 17.49 27.69 11.54
N ASP A 220 17.07 28.72 10.80
CA ASP A 220 17.13 30.13 11.22
C ASP A 220 16.46 30.40 12.57
N TYR A 221 15.32 29.74 12.83
CA TYR A 221 14.54 29.95 14.05
C TYR A 221 15.28 29.46 15.32
N SER A 222 16.15 28.46 15.17
CA SER A 222 16.95 27.90 16.26
C SER A 222 18.43 28.26 16.15
N LYS A 223 18.84 29.00 15.09
CA LYS A 223 20.23 29.37 14.74
C LYS A 223 21.19 28.18 14.65
N ILE A 224 20.72 27.03 14.19
CA ILE A 224 21.56 25.82 14.05
C ILE A 224 22.08 25.75 12.63
N GLU A 225 23.39 25.86 12.47
CA GLU A 225 24.06 25.75 11.17
C GLU A 225 24.37 24.29 10.80
N ARG A 226 24.66 24.05 9.51
CA ARG A 226 25.17 22.78 8.98
C ARG A 226 24.25 21.56 9.20
N VAL A 227 22.93 21.76 9.19
CA VAL A 227 21.95 20.67 9.29
C VAL A 227 21.71 20.08 7.89
N PRO A 228 21.91 18.76 7.66
CA PRO A 228 21.52 18.11 6.41
C PRO A 228 20.05 18.34 6.09
N SER A 229 19.72 18.77 4.87
CA SER A 229 18.34 19.05 4.45
C SER A 229 17.48 17.81 4.32
N LYS A 230 18.10 16.64 4.18
CA LYS A 230 17.45 15.33 4.09
C LYS A 230 17.96 14.39 5.18
N ARG A 231 17.05 13.68 5.85
CA ARG A 231 17.33 12.76 6.97
C ARG A 231 16.37 11.58 6.97
N LEU A 232 16.70 10.50 7.66
CA LEU A 232 15.76 9.40 7.91
C LEU A 232 14.99 9.65 9.20
N CYS A 233 13.72 9.22 9.25
CA CYS A 233 12.97 9.19 10.51
C CYS A 233 13.71 8.30 11.52
N PRO A 234 13.93 8.75 12.77
CA PRO A 234 14.60 7.94 13.80
C PRO A 234 13.79 6.71 14.24
N ASN A 235 12.48 6.65 13.92
CA ASN A 235 11.61 5.53 14.26
C ASN A 235 11.37 4.57 13.10
N CYS A 236 10.78 5.05 11.99
CA CYS A 236 10.34 4.20 10.88
C CYS A 236 11.24 4.31 9.63
N ARG A 237 12.33 5.06 9.69
CA ARG A 237 13.35 5.15 8.63
C ARG A 237 12.87 5.73 7.30
N THR A 238 11.66 6.29 7.21
CA THR A 238 11.21 7.06 6.04
C THR A 238 12.20 8.19 5.73
N LEU A 239 12.55 8.39 4.46
CA LEU A 239 13.37 9.52 4.00
C LEU A 239 12.55 10.81 4.04
N LEU A 240 13.10 11.84 4.70
CA LEU A 240 12.45 13.10 4.99
C LEU A 240 13.26 14.26 4.42
N GLU A 241 12.59 15.20 3.79
CA GLU A 241 13.13 16.49 3.39
C GLU A 241 12.58 17.59 4.30
N HIS A 242 13.45 18.42 4.83
CA HIS A 242 13.06 19.52 5.71
C HIS A 242 12.87 20.78 4.88
N GLU A 243 11.64 21.25 4.77
CA GLU A 243 11.33 22.52 4.07
C GLU A 243 11.06 23.67 5.05
N ARG A 244 10.78 23.35 6.31
CA ARG A 244 10.39 24.33 7.34
C ARG A 244 11.60 25.00 8.00
N MET A 245 11.34 26.07 8.74
CA MET A 245 12.34 26.78 9.55
C MET A 245 12.46 26.27 11.00
N CYS A 246 11.43 25.58 11.53
CA CYS A 246 11.42 25.04 12.89
C CYS A 246 12.06 23.65 12.95
N LYS A 247 12.83 23.36 14.00
CA LYS A 247 13.48 22.05 14.18
C LYS A 247 12.56 20.92 14.64
N GLN A 248 11.31 21.18 15.03
CA GLN A 248 10.34 20.12 15.37
C GLN A 248 9.63 19.64 14.10
N MET A 249 9.75 18.34 13.81
CA MET A 249 9.14 17.71 12.65
C MET A 249 8.26 16.55 13.10
N LYS A 250 7.14 16.36 12.38
CA LYS A 250 6.28 15.18 12.48
C LYS A 250 6.51 14.30 11.26
N CYS A 251 6.83 13.02 11.46
CA CYS A 251 7.02 12.08 10.36
C CYS A 251 5.68 11.76 9.67
N PRO A 252 5.55 11.90 8.34
CA PRO A 252 4.33 11.51 7.64
C PRO A 252 4.06 10.01 7.68
N GLY A 253 5.11 9.17 7.73
CA GLY A 253 4.99 7.71 7.74
C GLY A 253 4.45 7.15 9.05
N CYS A 254 5.08 7.47 10.19
CA CYS A 254 4.68 6.89 11.49
C CYS A 254 4.13 7.91 12.50
N GLN A 255 3.90 9.15 12.08
CA GLN A 255 3.29 10.23 12.89
C GLN A 255 4.07 10.64 14.16
N ILE A 256 5.28 10.11 14.38
CA ILE A 256 6.12 10.49 15.53
C ILE A 256 6.70 11.90 15.33
N GLU A 257 6.80 12.65 16.42
CA GLU A 257 7.45 13.95 16.45
C GLU A 257 8.86 13.85 17.02
N PHE A 258 9.79 14.59 16.43
CA PHE A 258 11.20 14.59 16.84
C PHE A 258 11.90 15.88 16.41
N CYS A 259 13.10 16.11 16.98
CA CYS A 259 13.99 17.18 16.56
C CYS A 259 14.70 16.80 15.26
N PHE A 260 14.50 17.54 14.18
CA PHE A 260 15.16 17.27 12.90
C PHE A 260 16.69 17.45 12.96
N SER A 261 17.21 18.33 13.83
CA SER A 261 18.66 18.53 13.97
C SER A 261 19.36 17.38 14.68
N CYS A 262 18.88 17.01 15.87
CA CYS A 262 19.57 16.05 16.76
C CYS A 262 18.91 14.66 16.79
N LEU A 263 17.79 14.48 16.09
CA LEU A 263 17.02 13.23 15.99
C LEU A 263 16.36 12.74 17.29
N THR A 264 16.43 13.52 18.38
CA THR A 264 15.77 13.18 19.65
C THR A 264 14.25 13.24 19.52
N LEU A 265 13.56 12.19 19.98
CA LEU A 265 12.11 12.09 19.96
C LEU A 265 11.45 13.12 20.90
N CYS A 266 10.24 13.54 20.54
CA CYS A 266 9.37 14.32 21.43
C CYS A 266 8.66 13.40 22.43
N VAL A 267 8.43 13.91 23.65
CA VAL A 267 7.57 13.28 24.66
C VAL A 267 6.44 14.26 24.98
N GLY A 268 5.19 13.84 24.85
CA GLY A 268 4.03 14.70 25.06
C GLY A 268 4.01 15.94 24.15
N GLY A 269 4.46 15.83 22.90
CA GLY A 269 4.54 16.94 21.94
C GLY A 269 5.67 17.95 22.20
N ARG A 270 6.56 17.66 23.15
CA ARG A 270 7.67 18.54 23.52
C ARG A 270 9.03 17.93 23.17
N LEU A 271 9.90 18.75 22.59
CA LEU A 271 11.29 18.39 22.31
C LEU A 271 12.04 18.06 23.60
N GLN A 272 12.76 16.94 23.61
CA GLN A 272 13.55 16.50 24.77
C GLN A 272 15.02 16.95 24.73
N CYS A 273 15.44 17.65 23.68
CA CYS A 273 16.75 18.26 23.60
C CYS A 273 16.72 19.66 24.23
N THR A 274 16.54 20.69 23.41
CA THR A 274 16.36 22.07 23.84
C THR A 274 15.06 22.62 23.24
N GLY A 275 14.56 23.73 23.80
CA GLY A 275 13.36 24.40 23.30
C GLY A 275 13.41 24.70 21.79
N TYR A 276 12.24 24.83 21.16
CA TYR A 276 12.10 24.98 19.70
C TYR A 276 12.88 26.16 19.10
N ASN A 277 13.16 27.21 19.88
CA ASN A 277 13.91 28.41 19.50
C ASN A 277 15.38 28.41 19.95
N LYS A 278 15.87 27.33 20.56
CA LYS A 278 17.24 27.24 21.08
C LYS A 278 18.08 26.30 20.23
N GLU A 279 19.39 26.52 20.20
CA GLU A 279 20.34 25.64 19.55
C GLU A 279 20.38 24.25 20.20
N CYS A 280 20.72 23.23 19.42
CA CYS A 280 21.07 21.88 19.89
C CYS A 280 22.12 21.27 18.95
N SER A 281 22.68 20.13 19.32
CA SER A 281 23.62 19.41 18.47
C SER A 281 23.02 19.03 17.11
N VAL A 282 23.88 18.90 16.11
CA VAL A 282 23.54 18.33 14.81
C VAL A 282 23.95 16.87 14.83
N ALA A 283 22.99 15.96 14.67
CA ALA A 283 23.27 14.54 14.58
C ALA A 283 24.08 14.23 13.30
N PRO A 284 24.96 13.22 13.30
CA PRO A 284 25.67 12.81 12.10
C PRO A 284 24.70 12.38 10.98
N VAL A 285 25.23 12.29 9.77
CA VAL A 285 24.51 11.68 8.63
C VAL A 285 24.20 10.23 9.00
N GLN A 286 22.95 9.83 8.79
CA GLN A 286 22.47 8.51 9.18
C GLN A 286 22.96 7.45 8.20
N ASN A 287 23.28 6.26 8.73
CA ASN A 287 23.58 5.09 7.92
C ASN A 287 22.25 4.44 7.51
N ALA A 288 22.02 4.27 6.20
CA ALA A 288 20.83 3.65 5.62
C ALA A 288 20.73 2.15 5.92
N PHE A 289 21.86 1.50 6.18
CA PHE A 289 21.97 0.04 6.41
C PHE A 289 21.81 -0.39 7.87
N SER A 290 21.72 0.55 8.81
CA SER A 290 21.59 0.31 10.26
C SER A 290 20.21 0.65 10.81
#